data_AF-L7U463-F1
#
_entry.id   AF-L7U463-F1
#
_cell.length_a   1.000
_cell.length_b   1.000
_cell.length_c   1.000
_cell.angle_alpha   90.00
_cell.angle_beta   90.00
_cell.angle_gamma   90.00
#
_symmetry.space_group_name_H-M   'P 1'
#
loop_
_entity.id
_entity.type
_entity.pdbx_description
1 polymer ?
#
loop_
_entity_poly.entity_id
_entity_poly.type
_entity_poly.pdbx_seq_one_letter_code
_entity_poly.pdbx_strand_id
1 'polypeptide(L)' 'MVPRRGLAQVDGVDVVTMPGSNHLFIPGDGKPGPAEYMIPGHVDVRVVEKLCSFLLSAREGPTPDE' A
#
# COMPACT_ATOMS: atom_id res chain seq x y z
N MET A 1 -12.85 -5.95 -9.13
CA MET A 1 -12.34 -6.26 -7.78
C MET A 1 -13.43 -5.93 -6.77
N VAL A 2 -13.92 -6.88 -5.98
CA VAL A 2 -14.95 -6.59 -4.97
C VAL A 2 -14.24 -5.90 -3.80
N PRO A 3 -14.62 -4.67 -3.40
CA PRO A 3 -14.08 -4.03 -2.21
C PRO A 3 -14.26 -4.98 -1.02
N ARG A 4 -13.22 -5.15 -0.18
CA ARG A 4 -13.39 -5.87 1.09
C ARG A 4 -14.56 -5.21 1.82
N ARG A 5 -15.50 -5.98 2.41
CA ARG A 5 -16.75 -5.43 3.00
C ARG A 5 -16.53 -4.19 3.88
N GLY A 6 -15.43 -4.12 4.62
CA GLY A 6 -15.10 -2.98 5.48
C GLY A 6 -14.75 -1.67 4.74
N LEU A 7 -14.52 -1.72 3.44
CA LEU A 7 -14.21 -0.57 2.57
C LEU A 7 -15.34 -0.28 1.57
N ALA A 8 -16.45 -1.01 1.62
CA ALA A 8 -17.53 -0.91 0.64
C ALA A 8 -18.27 0.43 0.62
N GLN A 9 -18.03 1.30 1.61
CA GLN A 9 -18.64 2.63 1.76
C GLN A 9 -17.60 3.75 1.65
N VAL A 10 -16.35 3.43 1.31
CA VAL A 10 -15.27 4.43 1.20
C VAL A 10 -14.87 4.54 -0.26
N ASP A 11 -15.19 5.68 -0.85
CA ASP A 11 -14.79 6.00 -2.22
C ASP A 11 -13.30 6.35 -2.31
N GLY A 12 -12.73 6.22 -3.52
CA GLY A 12 -11.32 6.59 -3.76
C GLY A 12 -10.30 5.67 -3.10
N VAL A 13 -10.67 4.42 -2.80
CA VAL A 13 -9.77 3.43 -2.17
C VAL A 13 -9.21 2.46 -3.21
N ASP A 14 -7.87 2.38 -3.24
CA ASP A 14 -7.13 1.34 -3.94
C ASP A 14 -6.66 0.26 -2.96
N VAL A 15 -6.99 -1.00 -3.24
CA VAL A 15 -6.41 -2.15 -2.52
C VAL A 15 -5.34 -2.79 -3.39
N VAL A 16 -4.09 -2.73 -2.94
CA VAL A 16 -2.94 -3.27 -3.68
C VAL A 16 -2.33 -4.43 -2.92
N THR A 17 -2.02 -5.51 -3.64
CA THR A 17 -1.23 -6.64 -3.12
C THR A 17 0.19 -6.50 -3.62
N MET A 18 1.18 -6.75 -2.76
CA MET A 18 2.60 -6.75 -3.10
C MET A 18 3.16 -8.17 -3.03
N PRO A 19 3.11 -8.95 -4.13
CA PRO A 19 3.66 -10.30 -4.15
C PRO A 19 5.17 -10.29 -3.87
N GLY A 20 5.62 -11.23 -3.04
CA GLY A 20 7.02 -11.37 -2.66
C GLY A 20 7.50 -10.38 -1.59
N SER A 21 6.60 -9.55 -1.05
CA SER A 21 6.87 -8.75 0.14
C SER A 21 6.28 -9.43 1.37
N ASN A 22 7.02 -9.43 2.48
CA ASN A 22 6.51 -9.89 3.76
C ASN A 22 5.67 -8.81 4.45
N HIS A 23 5.25 -9.09 5.69
CA HIS A 23 4.40 -8.21 6.47
C HIS A 23 5.05 -6.88 6.90
N LEU A 24 6.36 -6.74 6.71
CA LEU A 24 7.14 -5.51 6.93
C LEU A 24 7.32 -4.70 5.65
N PHE A 25 6.72 -5.14 4.54
CA PHE A 25 6.90 -4.59 3.19
C PHE A 25 8.35 -4.66 2.68
N ILE A 26 9.17 -5.55 3.21
CA ILE A 26 10.49 -5.88 2.65
C ILE A 26 10.40 -7.17 1.84
N PRO A 27 11.38 -7.51 0.99
CA PRO A 27 11.41 -8.81 0.32
C PRO A 27 11.35 -9.97 1.32
N GLY A 28 10.45 -10.92 1.10
CA GLY A 28 10.32 -12.08 1.97
C GLY A 28 9.06 -12.88 1.68
N ASP A 29 9.10 -14.16 2.04
CA ASP A 29 7.99 -15.09 1.92
C ASP A 29 7.79 -15.89 3.22
N GLY A 30 6.76 -16.73 3.26
CA GLY A 30 6.48 -17.59 4.41
C GLY A 30 5.57 -16.99 5.46
N LYS A 31 5.53 -17.64 6.63
CA LYS A 31 4.62 -17.28 7.73
C LYS A 31 5.22 -16.10 8.52
N PRO A 32 4.46 -15.01 8.73
CA PRO A 32 4.92 -13.87 9.52
C PRO A 32 5.43 -14.28 10.91
N GLY A 33 6.57 -13.73 11.32
CA GLY A 33 7.17 -14.03 12.62
C GLY A 33 8.13 -12.95 13.14
N PRO A 34 8.38 -12.90 14.46
CA PRO A 34 9.16 -11.83 15.08
C PRO A 34 10.64 -11.84 14.68
N ALA A 35 11.18 -12.98 14.24
CA ALA A 35 12.55 -13.04 13.74
C ALA A 35 12.79 -12.14 12.53
N GLU A 36 11.74 -11.86 11.73
CA GLU A 36 11.84 -11.02 10.54
C GLU A 36 12.17 -9.55 10.87
N TYR A 37 11.86 -9.06 12.08
CA TYR A 37 12.25 -7.70 12.50
C TYR A 37 13.76 -7.50 12.62
N MET A 38 14.51 -8.60 12.75
CA MET A 38 15.96 -8.57 12.87
C MET A 38 16.67 -8.64 11.52
N ILE A 39 15.94 -8.83 10.42
CA ILE A 39 16.50 -8.91 9.06
C ILE A 39 16.67 -7.48 8.53
N PRO A 40 17.91 -7.04 8.23
CA PRO A 40 18.13 -5.74 7.62
C PRO A 40 17.52 -5.68 6.22
N GLY A 41 16.90 -4.55 5.89
CA GLY A 41 16.29 -4.35 4.58
C GLY A 41 15.64 -2.98 4.48
N HIS A 42 15.27 -2.62 3.26
CA HIS A 42 14.45 -1.44 3.01
C HIS A 42 13.06 -1.89 2.55
N VAL A 43 12.08 -1.04 2.84
CA VAL A 43 10.74 -1.17 2.25
C VAL A 43 10.89 -1.28 0.74
N ASP A 44 10.16 -2.23 0.15
CA ASP A 44 10.10 -2.45 -1.29
C ASP A 44 9.70 -1.16 -2.00
N VAL A 45 10.49 -0.76 -3.00
CA VAL A 45 10.29 0.47 -3.75
C VAL A 45 8.87 0.58 -4.33
N ARG A 46 8.25 -0.55 -4.69
CA ARG A 46 6.88 -0.61 -5.23
C ARG A 46 5.85 -0.08 -4.24
N VAL A 47 6.09 -0.24 -2.93
CA VAL A 47 5.23 0.31 -1.88
C VAL A 47 5.36 1.82 -1.82
N VAL A 48 6.59 2.33 -1.84
CA VAL A 48 6.87 3.77 -1.83
C VAL A 48 6.24 4.44 -3.06
N GLU A 49 6.45 3.87 -4.25
CA GLU A 49 5.90 4.38 -5.50
C GLU A 49 4.37 4.45 -5.49
N LYS A 50 3.69 3.40 -4.98
CA LYS A 50 2.23 3.40 -4.91
C LYS A 50 1.69 4.44 -3.93
N LEU A 51 2.36 4.64 -2.79
CA LEU A 51 2.02 5.70 -1.83
C LEU A 51 2.23 7.09 -2.43
N CYS A 52 3.37 7.32 -3.10
CA CYS A 52 3.65 8.57 -3.80
C CYS A 52 2.58 8.85 -4.86
N SER A 53 2.24 7.86 -5.68
CA SER A 53 1.19 7.98 -6.70
C SER A 53 -0.17 8.35 -6.09
N PHE A 54 -0.56 7.70 -4.98
CA PHE A 54 -1.81 8.01 -4.27
C PHE A 54 -1.84 9.46 -3.74
N LEU A 55 -0.75 9.91 -3.12
CA LEU A 55 -0.65 11.27 -2.58
C LEU A 55 -0.69 12.33 -3.68
N LEU A 56 -0.08 12.05 -4.82
CA LEU A 56 -0.08 12.97 -5.96
C LEU A 56 -1.45 13.01 -6.65
N SER A 57 -2.15 11.88 -6.79
CA SER A 57 -3.51 11.86 -7.37
C SER A 57 -4.54 12.56 -6.47
N ALA A 58 -4.35 12.53 -5.14
CA ALA A 58 -5.23 13.24 -4.21
C ALA A 58 -5.13 14.77 -4.32
N ARG A 59 -4.04 15.30 -4.89
CA ARG A 59 -3.86 16.75 -5.09
C ARG A 59 -4.59 17.30 -6.31
N GLU A 60 -5.05 16.44 -7.21
CA GLU A 60 -5.85 16.81 -8.40
C GLU A 60 -7.36 16.78 -8.12
N GLY A 61 -7.77 16.92 -6.85
CA GLY A 61 -9.18 17.15 -6.51
C GLY A 61 -9.76 18.37 -7.25
N PRO A 62 -11.09 18.46 -7.42
CA PRO A 62 -11.71 19.52 -8.19
C PRO A 62 -11.20 20.88 -7.70
N THR A 63 -10.71 21.70 -8.64
CA THR A 63 -10.47 23.12 -8.38
C THR A 63 -11.74 23.70 -7.76
N PRO A 64 -11.66 24.48 -6.67
CA PRO A 64 -12.84 25.20 -6.18
C PRO A 64 -13.42 25.99 -7.35
N ASP A 65 -14.72 25.82 -7.62
CA ASP A 65 -15.40 26.55 -8.70
C ASP A 65 -15.08 28.06 -8.57
N GLU A 66 -14.53 28.64 -9.66
CA GLU A 66 -14.30 30.10 -9.80
C GLU A 66 -15.61 30.86 -10.08
#